data_AF-A0A0T0PXZ3-F1
#
_entry.id   AF-A0A0T0PXZ3-F1
#
_cell.length_a   1.000
_cell.length_b   1.000
_cell.length_c   1.000
_cell.angle_alpha   90.00
_cell.angle_beta   90.00
_cell.angle_gamma   90.00
#
_symmetry.space_group_name_H-M   'P 1'
#
loop_
_entity.id
_entity.type
_entity.pdbx_description
1 polymer ?
#
loop_
_entity_poly.entity_id
_entity_poly.type
_entity_poly.pdbx_seq_one_letter_code
_entity_poly.pdbx_strand_id
1 'polypeptide(L)'
;MTTESVDPRFLDIDAWPVADAVAAMAAGQARAVAALTPALPAIAAAAEAGAARLRRGGRLAYAGAGTSGRLAVQDGVELTPTFDWPEERLVFLLAGGATAMMRGIEGAEDDGDAARAAVAQAMLGADDVLVAVAASGRTPYTRAATTAARAAGALTIAIANNVAAPLLIDAAHALLLDTGAEVVAGSTRMQAGTAQKAALNILSTAMMLRLGLVHRGRMVAMRATNAKLRSRAEAMVADLAGVGRAAAAAALSATGYAIRPAILVARGATPDEAAARLAAAGGDLRRA
;
A
#
# COMPACT_ATOMS: atom_id res chain seq x y z
N MET A 1 -1.98 11.04 24.18
CA MET A 1 -2.00 11.05 22.70
C MET A 1 -3.41 11.30 22.26
N THR A 2 -3.64 12.06 21.20
CA THR A 2 -5.01 12.41 20.77
C THR A 2 -5.81 11.16 20.40
N THR A 3 -5.16 10.13 19.85
CA THR A 3 -5.80 8.85 19.52
C THR A 3 -6.33 8.07 20.74
N GLU A 4 -5.86 8.37 21.96
CA GLU A 4 -6.27 7.71 23.21
C GLU A 4 -7.15 8.61 24.09
N SER A 5 -7.27 9.91 23.78
CA SER A 5 -8.05 10.85 24.59
C SER A 5 -9.55 10.64 24.40
N VAL A 6 -10.29 10.79 25.49
CA VAL A 6 -11.75 10.91 25.44
C VAL A 6 -12.12 12.26 24.82
N ASP A 7 -12.91 12.22 23.75
CA ASP A 7 -13.49 13.42 23.16
C ASP A 7 -14.75 13.81 23.95
N PRO A 8 -14.82 15.04 24.52
CA PRO A 8 -15.99 15.47 25.27
C PRO A 8 -17.31 15.40 24.49
N ARG A 9 -17.25 15.44 23.15
CA ARG A 9 -18.43 15.32 22.29
C ARG A 9 -19.07 13.93 22.32
N PHE A 10 -18.34 12.90 22.74
CA PHE A 10 -18.77 11.50 22.70
C PHE A 10 -18.74 10.83 24.08
N LEU A 11 -18.68 11.63 25.16
CA LEU A 11 -18.53 11.12 26.54
C LEU A 11 -19.60 10.08 26.91
N ASP A 12 -20.86 10.37 26.56
CA ASP A 12 -22.02 9.54 26.88
C ASP A 12 -22.60 8.83 25.64
N ILE A 13 -21.75 8.52 24.65
CA ILE A 13 -22.20 7.94 23.37
C ILE A 13 -22.91 6.59 23.53
N ASP A 14 -22.65 5.88 24.63
CA ASP A 14 -23.33 4.64 25.02
C ASP A 14 -24.80 4.84 25.44
N ALA A 15 -25.18 6.06 25.83
CA ALA A 15 -26.54 6.43 26.20
C ALA A 15 -27.33 7.10 25.06
N TRP A 16 -26.69 7.36 23.91
CA TRP A 16 -27.34 8.02 22.77
C TRP A 16 -28.34 7.10 22.08
N PRO A 17 -29.34 7.66 21.37
CA PRO A 17 -30.07 6.89 20.37
C PRO A 17 -29.09 6.26 19.38
N VAL A 18 -29.28 4.96 19.09
CA VAL A 18 -28.35 4.20 18.22
C VAL A 18 -28.16 4.88 16.86
N ALA A 19 -29.21 5.48 16.31
CA ALA A 19 -29.14 6.22 15.04
C ALA A 19 -28.13 7.37 15.09
N ASP A 20 -28.09 8.13 16.19
CA ASP A 20 -27.19 9.26 16.36
C ASP A 20 -25.75 8.80 16.59
N ALA A 21 -25.55 7.74 17.38
CA ALA A 21 -24.24 7.13 17.57
C ALA A 21 -23.66 6.61 16.24
N VAL A 22 -24.48 5.95 15.42
CA VAL A 22 -24.09 5.48 14.07
C VAL A 22 -23.73 6.66 13.15
N ALA A 23 -24.53 7.73 13.15
CA ALA A 23 -24.25 8.94 12.37
C ALA A 23 -22.93 9.60 12.81
N ALA A 24 -22.67 9.67 14.12
CA ALA A 24 -21.42 10.20 14.67
C ALA A 24 -20.21 9.37 14.26
N MET A 25 -20.31 8.03 14.31
CA MET A 25 -19.27 7.12 13.83
C MET A 25 -18.99 7.32 12.33
N ALA A 26 -20.03 7.41 11.49
CA ALA A 26 -19.88 7.66 10.06
C ALA A 26 -19.21 9.02 9.77
N ALA A 27 -19.60 10.07 10.50
CA ALA A 27 -18.97 11.38 10.39
C ALA A 27 -17.49 11.33 10.83
N GLY A 28 -17.15 10.53 11.83
CA GLY A 28 -15.77 10.24 12.23
C GLY A 28 -14.95 9.65 11.08
N GLN A 29 -15.48 8.67 10.36
CA GLN A 29 -14.83 8.07 9.19
C GLN A 29 -14.57 9.11 8.09
N ALA A 30 -15.53 9.98 7.81
CA ALA A 30 -15.37 11.04 6.82
C ALA A 30 -14.26 12.04 7.21
N ARG A 31 -14.19 12.45 8.48
CA ARG A 31 -13.10 13.31 8.99
C ARG A 31 -11.74 12.61 8.89
N ALA A 32 -11.70 11.30 9.14
CA ALA A 32 -10.47 10.53 9.02
C ALA A 32 -9.89 10.57 7.60
N VAL A 33 -10.74 10.47 6.58
CA VAL A 33 -10.32 10.61 5.18
C VAL A 33 -9.85 12.04 4.88
N ALA A 34 -10.55 13.05 5.40
CA ALA A 34 -10.17 14.45 5.21
C ALA A 34 -8.78 14.77 5.78
N ALA A 35 -8.39 14.09 6.88
CA ALA A 35 -7.08 14.24 7.54
C ALA A 35 -5.88 13.82 6.66
N LEU A 36 -6.09 13.15 5.52
CA LEU A 36 -5.02 12.87 4.56
C LEU A 36 -4.58 14.12 3.79
N THR A 37 -5.44 15.12 3.64
CA THR A 37 -5.21 16.27 2.75
C THR A 37 -3.87 16.97 3.04
N PRO A 38 -3.52 17.28 4.31
CA PRO A 38 -2.23 17.89 4.63
C PRO A 38 -1.02 16.97 4.37
N ALA A 39 -1.22 15.65 4.37
CA ALA A 39 -0.17 14.65 4.17
C ALA A 39 0.13 14.36 2.69
N LEU A 40 -0.72 14.81 1.75
CA LEU A 40 -0.57 14.48 0.32
C LEU A 40 0.81 14.84 -0.27
N PRO A 41 1.43 16.00 0.03
CA PRO A 41 2.77 16.30 -0.47
C PRO A 41 3.84 15.32 0.04
N ALA A 42 3.75 14.91 1.31
CA ALA A 42 4.67 13.94 1.90
C ALA A 42 4.48 12.54 1.31
N ILE A 43 3.22 12.13 1.08
CA ILE A 43 2.89 10.87 0.40
C ILE A 43 3.47 10.86 -1.01
N ALA A 44 3.33 11.95 -1.77
CA ALA A 44 3.90 12.06 -3.11
C ALA A 44 5.43 11.93 -3.09
N ALA A 45 6.12 12.64 -2.19
CA ALA A 45 7.58 12.55 -2.06
C ALA A 45 8.04 11.13 -1.67
N ALA A 46 7.32 10.47 -0.76
CA ALA A 46 7.61 9.10 -0.35
C ALA A 46 7.38 8.10 -1.49
N ALA A 47 6.31 8.29 -2.28
CA ALA A 47 6.02 7.47 -3.45
C ALA A 47 7.10 7.58 -4.53
N GLU A 48 7.62 8.79 -4.79
CA GLU A 48 8.72 9.00 -5.73
C GLU A 48 9.99 8.28 -5.30
N ALA A 49 10.40 8.48 -4.05
CA ALA A 49 11.59 7.85 -3.49
C ALA A 49 11.47 6.33 -3.45
N GLY A 50 10.29 5.83 -3.05
CA GLY A 50 9.98 4.40 -3.04
C GLY A 50 10.01 3.79 -4.43
N ALA A 51 9.32 4.39 -5.41
CA ALA A 51 9.35 3.91 -6.78
C ALA A 51 10.76 3.90 -7.38
N ALA A 52 11.63 4.85 -7.03
CA ALA A 52 13.02 4.85 -7.47
C ALA A 52 13.82 3.64 -6.95
N ARG A 53 13.60 3.24 -5.70
CA ARG A 53 14.20 2.06 -5.06
C ARG A 53 13.68 0.76 -5.68
N LEU A 54 12.35 0.67 -5.78
CA LEU A 54 11.66 -0.45 -6.41
C LEU A 54 12.05 -0.63 -7.89
N ARG A 55 12.33 0.43 -8.66
CA ARG A 55 12.77 0.28 -10.05
C ARG A 55 14.11 -0.46 -10.19
N ARG A 56 14.96 -0.45 -9.15
CA ARG A 56 16.25 -1.15 -9.13
C ARG A 56 16.14 -2.61 -8.71
N GLY A 57 14.93 -3.13 -8.50
CA GLY A 57 14.68 -4.52 -8.14
C GLY A 57 14.43 -4.76 -6.65
N GLY A 58 14.47 -3.71 -5.82
CA GLY A 58 14.19 -3.85 -4.38
C GLY A 58 12.76 -4.25 -4.04
N ARG A 59 12.51 -4.61 -2.79
CA ARG A 59 11.24 -5.16 -2.31
C ARG A 59 10.47 -4.12 -1.52
N LEU A 60 9.14 -4.31 -1.46
CA LEU A 60 8.26 -3.51 -0.63
C LEU A 60 7.92 -4.29 0.64
N ALA A 61 8.44 -3.80 1.75
CA ALA A 61 8.23 -4.35 3.08
C ALA A 61 7.19 -3.53 3.85
N TYR A 62 6.37 -4.21 4.64
CA TYR A 62 5.39 -3.59 5.54
C TYR A 62 5.65 -4.03 6.97
N ALA A 63 5.65 -3.08 7.91
CA ALA A 63 5.79 -3.37 9.34
C ALA A 63 4.65 -2.78 10.16
N GLY A 64 4.12 -3.56 11.10
CA GLY A 64 3.04 -3.11 11.99
C GLY A 64 2.59 -4.18 12.96
N ALA A 65 1.72 -3.78 13.88
CA ALA A 65 1.03 -4.66 14.81
C ALA A 65 -0.49 -4.46 14.72
N GLY A 66 -1.26 -5.46 15.17
CA GLY A 66 -2.72 -5.37 15.27
C GLY A 66 -3.38 -4.89 13.98
N THR A 67 -4.31 -3.94 14.08
CA THR A 67 -5.02 -3.38 12.93
C THR A 67 -4.09 -2.71 11.92
N SER A 68 -3.12 -1.92 12.37
CA SER A 68 -2.18 -1.22 11.47
C SER A 68 -1.36 -2.22 10.64
N GLY A 69 -0.85 -3.28 11.28
CA GLY A 69 -0.15 -4.36 10.58
C GLY A 69 -1.04 -5.10 9.58
N ARG A 70 -2.28 -5.44 9.96
CA ARG A 70 -3.23 -6.13 9.06
C ARG A 70 -3.60 -5.29 7.84
N LEU A 71 -3.82 -3.99 8.00
CA LEU A 71 -4.08 -3.08 6.90
C LEU A 71 -2.87 -2.96 5.95
N ALA A 72 -1.66 -2.93 6.50
CA ALA A 72 -0.44 -2.92 5.72
C ALA A 72 -0.24 -4.22 4.92
N VAL A 73 -0.54 -5.38 5.53
CA VAL A 73 -0.56 -6.67 4.83
C VAL A 73 -1.62 -6.67 3.72
N GLN A 74 -2.83 -6.18 4.01
CA GLN A 74 -3.92 -6.10 3.04
C GLN A 74 -3.49 -5.30 1.79
N ASP A 75 -2.90 -4.12 1.96
CA ASP A 75 -2.42 -3.31 0.85
C ASP A 75 -1.40 -4.07 -0.01
N GLY A 76 -0.39 -4.69 0.63
CA GLY A 76 0.65 -5.44 -0.07
C GLY A 76 0.13 -6.64 -0.86
N VAL A 77 -0.75 -7.48 -0.28
CA VAL A 77 -1.28 -8.66 -0.97
C VAL A 77 -2.18 -8.31 -2.15
N GLU A 78 -2.80 -7.13 -2.13
CA GLU A 78 -3.62 -6.64 -3.25
C GLU A 78 -2.78 -6.14 -4.44
N LEU A 79 -1.46 -5.91 -4.26
CA LEU A 79 -0.59 -5.46 -5.37
C LEU A 79 -0.38 -6.54 -6.43
N THR A 80 -0.28 -7.81 -6.04
CA THR A 80 -0.09 -8.94 -6.97
C THR A 80 -1.24 -9.06 -7.99
N PRO A 81 -2.52 -9.19 -7.59
CA PRO A 81 -3.62 -9.28 -8.55
C PRO A 81 -3.86 -7.97 -9.33
N THR A 82 -3.49 -6.82 -8.77
CA THR A 82 -3.79 -5.49 -9.32
C THR A 82 -2.76 -5.03 -10.34
N PHE A 83 -1.48 -5.19 -10.00
CA PHE A 83 -0.35 -4.65 -10.75
C PHE A 83 0.66 -5.73 -11.20
N ASP A 84 0.34 -7.02 -10.98
CA ASP A 84 1.28 -8.14 -11.19
C ASP A 84 2.61 -7.89 -10.47
N TRP A 85 2.51 -7.31 -9.27
CA TRP A 85 3.66 -7.13 -8.40
C TRP A 85 4.14 -8.51 -7.92
N PRO A 86 5.44 -8.86 -8.05
CA PRO A 86 5.91 -10.20 -7.67
C PRO A 86 5.80 -10.44 -6.16
N GLU A 87 5.31 -11.62 -5.76
CA GLU A 87 5.13 -11.97 -4.34
C GLU A 87 6.47 -12.03 -3.60
N GLU A 88 7.54 -12.48 -4.28
CA GLU A 88 8.91 -12.48 -3.77
C GLU A 88 9.47 -11.07 -3.53
N ARG A 89 8.79 -10.03 -4.05
CA ARG A 89 9.10 -8.62 -3.82
C ARG A 89 8.20 -7.98 -2.76
N LEU A 90 7.47 -8.78 -1.99
CA LEU A 90 6.71 -8.36 -0.82
C LEU A 90 7.30 -8.98 0.45
N VAL A 91 7.40 -8.18 1.50
CA VAL A 91 7.85 -8.62 2.82
C VAL A 91 6.85 -8.14 3.88
N PHE A 92 6.40 -9.04 4.75
CA PHE A 92 5.44 -8.71 5.80
C PHE A 92 6.05 -8.95 7.19
N LEU A 93 6.32 -7.86 7.90
CA LEU A 93 6.82 -7.84 9.27
C LEU A 93 5.66 -7.53 10.21
N LEU A 94 4.78 -8.53 10.40
CA LEU A 94 3.63 -8.43 11.30
C LEU A 94 4.03 -8.92 12.69
N ALA A 95 3.82 -8.08 13.71
CA ALA A 95 4.00 -8.47 15.10
C ALA A 95 3.15 -9.70 15.43
N GLY A 96 3.77 -10.76 15.95
CA GLY A 96 3.12 -12.06 16.20
C GLY A 96 3.02 -12.98 14.97
N GLY A 97 3.62 -12.60 13.84
CA GLY A 97 3.72 -13.41 12.63
C GLY A 97 2.39 -13.65 11.93
N ALA A 98 2.35 -14.66 11.04
CA ALA A 98 1.18 -14.95 10.22
C ALA A 98 -0.10 -15.22 11.03
N THR A 99 0.01 -15.84 12.22
CA THR A 99 -1.13 -16.10 13.10
C THR A 99 -1.84 -14.81 13.54
N ALA A 100 -1.11 -13.70 13.66
CA ALA A 100 -1.66 -12.41 14.04
C ALA A 100 -2.63 -11.82 13.00
N MET A 101 -2.65 -12.35 11.78
CA MET A 101 -3.67 -12.01 10.78
C MET A 101 -5.07 -12.39 11.23
N MET A 102 -5.22 -13.54 11.88
CA MET A 102 -6.51 -14.09 12.27
C MET A 102 -6.82 -13.94 13.76
N ARG A 103 -5.81 -13.65 14.59
CA ARG A 103 -5.95 -13.57 16.06
C ARG A 103 -5.18 -12.38 16.62
N GLY A 104 -5.61 -11.86 17.77
CA GLY A 104 -4.77 -10.98 18.58
C GLY A 104 -3.69 -11.80 19.28
N ILE A 105 -2.45 -11.30 19.30
CA ILE A 105 -1.34 -11.91 20.01
C ILE A 105 -0.88 -10.92 21.06
N GLU A 106 -1.12 -11.26 22.33
CA GLU A 106 -0.77 -10.41 23.48
C GLU A 106 0.75 -10.20 23.56
N GLY A 107 1.18 -8.98 23.85
CA GLY A 107 2.60 -8.61 23.99
C GLY A 107 3.42 -8.55 22.69
N ALA A 108 2.89 -9.02 21.56
CA ALA A 108 3.64 -9.04 20.30
C ALA A 108 4.03 -7.63 19.81
N GLU A 109 3.22 -6.62 20.12
CA GLU A 109 3.47 -5.23 19.73
C GLU A 109 4.61 -4.56 20.51
N ASP A 110 4.95 -5.12 21.67
CA ASP A 110 6.03 -4.65 22.55
C ASP A 110 7.37 -5.34 22.27
N ASP A 111 7.39 -6.38 21.44
CA ASP A 111 8.58 -7.18 21.15
C ASP A 111 9.48 -6.55 20.08
N GLY A 112 10.34 -5.62 20.51
CA GLY A 112 11.33 -4.98 19.65
C GLY A 112 12.43 -5.92 19.15
N ASP A 113 12.75 -7.00 19.87
CA ASP A 113 13.77 -7.97 19.46
C ASP A 113 13.28 -8.85 18.31
N ALA A 114 12.02 -9.31 18.38
CA ALA A 114 11.39 -10.02 17.27
C ALA A 114 11.35 -9.17 15.99
N ALA A 115 11.10 -7.86 16.10
CA ALA A 115 11.14 -6.95 14.96
C ALA A 115 12.54 -6.88 14.32
N ARG A 116 13.59 -6.74 15.14
CA ARG A 116 14.98 -6.72 14.66
C ARG A 116 15.36 -8.04 13.98
N ALA A 117 15.00 -9.16 14.61
CA ALA A 117 15.24 -10.49 14.06
C ALA A 117 14.52 -10.67 12.71
N ALA A 118 13.27 -10.24 12.60
CA ALA A 118 12.49 -10.34 11.38
C ALA A 118 13.08 -9.49 10.24
N VAL A 119 13.55 -8.26 10.52
CA VAL A 119 14.26 -7.43 9.53
C VAL A 119 15.55 -8.09 9.06
N ALA A 120 16.34 -8.64 9.99
CA ALA A 120 17.59 -9.33 9.67
C ALA A 120 17.34 -10.59 8.83
N GLN A 121 16.34 -11.40 9.19
CA GLN A 121 15.95 -12.60 8.45
C GLN A 121 15.43 -12.27 7.05
N ALA A 122 14.68 -11.18 6.90
CA ALA A 122 14.25 -10.69 5.60
C ALA A 122 15.42 -10.14 4.76
N MET A 123 16.60 -9.92 5.36
CA MET A 123 17.78 -9.35 4.71
C MET A 123 17.44 -8.03 4.00
N LEU A 124 16.68 -7.15 4.67
CA LEU A 124 16.35 -5.85 4.08
C LEU A 124 17.63 -5.07 3.77
N GLY A 125 17.68 -4.39 2.63
CA GLY A 125 18.87 -3.69 2.15
C GLY A 125 18.57 -2.38 1.45
N ALA A 126 19.61 -1.82 0.82
CA ALA A 126 19.57 -0.46 0.27
C ALA A 126 18.46 -0.23 -0.77
N ASP A 127 18.10 -1.23 -1.56
CA ASP A 127 17.04 -1.07 -2.57
C ASP A 127 15.64 -1.33 -2.03
N ASP A 128 15.50 -1.84 -0.82
CA ASP A 128 14.20 -2.12 -0.23
C ASP A 128 13.54 -0.85 0.33
N VAL A 129 12.21 -0.91 0.40
CA VAL A 129 11.36 0.14 0.99
C VAL A 129 10.59 -0.49 2.13
N LEU A 130 10.68 0.05 3.34
CA LEU A 130 9.86 -0.34 4.47
C LEU A 130 8.78 0.72 4.74
N VAL A 131 7.51 0.32 4.69
CA VAL A 131 6.36 1.10 5.13
C VAL A 131 5.94 0.64 6.53
N ALA A 132 6.23 1.46 7.53
CA ALA A 132 5.93 1.18 8.94
C ALA A 132 4.65 1.92 9.37
N VAL A 133 3.69 1.19 9.96
CA VAL A 133 2.36 1.73 10.30
C VAL A 133 2.05 1.49 11.77
N ALA A 134 1.80 2.56 12.51
CA ALA A 134 1.28 2.50 13.88
C ALA A 134 0.47 3.76 14.22
N ALA A 135 -0.80 3.61 14.60
CA ALA A 135 -1.67 4.74 14.93
C ALA A 135 -1.09 5.61 16.07
N SER A 136 -0.66 4.95 17.14
CA SER A 136 -0.03 5.60 18.29
C SER A 136 1.31 6.24 17.92
N GLY A 137 1.99 5.71 16.90
CA GLY A 137 3.34 6.11 16.53
C GLY A 137 4.41 5.76 17.56
N ARG A 138 4.08 4.98 18.61
CA ARG A 138 5.01 4.58 19.68
C ARG A 138 5.20 3.07 19.81
N THR A 139 4.49 2.26 19.03
CA THR A 139 4.52 0.78 19.08
C THR A 139 5.96 0.25 18.99
N PRO A 140 6.52 -0.38 20.04
CA PRO A 140 7.91 -0.79 20.08
C PRO A 140 8.35 -1.68 18.92
N TYR A 141 7.55 -2.69 18.55
CA TYR A 141 7.83 -3.57 17.40
C TYR A 141 8.02 -2.76 16.12
N THR A 142 7.07 -1.88 15.79
CA THR A 142 7.08 -1.08 14.55
C THR A 142 8.27 -0.12 14.51
N ARG A 143 8.59 0.51 15.65
CA ARG A 143 9.75 1.41 15.76
C ARG A 143 11.06 0.65 15.60
N ALA A 144 11.21 -0.49 16.27
CA ALA A 144 12.40 -1.33 16.18
C ALA A 144 12.62 -1.84 14.74
N ALA A 145 11.56 -2.27 14.03
CA ALA A 145 11.64 -2.64 12.62
C ALA A 145 12.12 -1.46 11.74
N THR A 146 11.58 -0.27 11.99
CA THR A 146 11.93 0.96 11.25
C THR A 146 13.41 1.31 11.41
N THR A 147 13.89 1.36 12.66
CA THR A 147 15.29 1.68 12.95
C THR A 147 16.24 0.62 12.38
N ALA A 148 15.90 -0.67 12.51
CA ALA A 148 16.70 -1.76 11.96
C ALA A 148 16.78 -1.71 10.43
N ALA A 149 15.65 -1.49 9.75
CA ALA A 149 15.63 -1.39 8.29
C ALA A 149 16.41 -0.18 7.78
N ARG A 150 16.30 0.97 8.47
CA ARG A 150 17.08 2.17 8.18
C ARG A 150 18.58 1.92 8.35
N ALA A 151 18.99 1.23 9.42
CA ALA A 151 20.39 0.85 9.65
C ALA A 151 20.91 -0.10 8.56
N ALA A 152 20.06 -0.96 8.00
CA ALA A 152 20.38 -1.81 6.86
C ALA A 152 20.35 -1.06 5.49
N GLY A 153 20.04 0.23 5.49
CA GLY A 153 20.06 1.11 4.31
C GLY A 153 18.74 1.19 3.54
N ALA A 154 17.69 0.50 3.98
CA ALA A 154 16.38 0.55 3.33
C ALA A 154 15.76 1.96 3.45
N LEU A 155 14.97 2.35 2.45
CA LEU A 155 14.15 3.55 2.54
C LEU A 155 13.00 3.30 3.52
N THR A 156 12.89 4.13 4.57
CA THR A 156 11.83 3.98 5.57
C THR A 156 10.76 5.06 5.44
N ILE A 157 9.51 4.64 5.41
CA ILE A 157 8.31 5.48 5.35
C ILE A 157 7.45 5.15 6.57
N ALA A 158 7.15 6.13 7.42
CA ALA A 158 6.33 5.96 8.60
C ALA A 158 4.94 6.58 8.41
N ILE A 159 3.90 5.84 8.82
CA ILE A 159 2.52 6.33 8.91
C ILE A 159 2.07 6.29 10.37
N ALA A 160 1.68 7.43 10.91
CA ALA A 160 1.16 7.55 12.28
C ALA A 160 0.08 8.64 12.38
N ASN A 161 -0.71 8.60 13.45
CA ASN A 161 -1.88 9.48 13.62
C ASN A 161 -1.71 10.54 14.71
N ASN A 162 -0.52 10.66 15.30
CA ASN A 162 -0.22 11.62 16.35
C ASN A 162 0.91 12.56 15.92
N VAL A 163 0.73 13.88 16.09
CA VAL A 163 1.64 14.93 15.62
C VAL A 163 3.09 14.73 16.07
N ALA A 164 3.30 14.29 17.31
CA ALA A 164 4.62 14.07 17.91
C ALA A 164 4.99 12.58 18.02
N ALA A 165 4.48 11.75 17.11
CA ALA A 165 4.74 10.32 17.08
C ALA A 165 6.25 10.03 16.89
N PRO A 166 6.91 9.31 17.82
CA PRO A 166 8.33 8.94 17.67
C PRO A 166 8.65 8.18 16.38
N LEU A 167 7.73 7.33 15.91
CA LEU A 167 7.87 6.60 14.64
C LEU A 167 8.11 7.52 13.43
N LEU A 168 7.52 8.73 13.43
CA LEU A 168 7.71 9.71 12.35
C LEU A 168 9.13 10.28 12.34
N ILE A 169 9.81 10.30 13.48
CA ILE A 169 11.20 10.76 13.62
C ILE A 169 12.18 9.65 13.19
N ASP A 170 11.83 8.40 13.49
CA ASP A 170 12.69 7.25 13.20
C ASP A 170 12.84 7.00 11.68
N ALA A 171 11.83 7.38 10.87
CA ALA A 171 11.79 7.14 9.43
C ALA A 171 12.42 8.25 8.57
N ALA A 172 12.74 7.93 7.31
CA ALA A 172 13.22 8.91 6.33
C ALA A 172 12.07 9.78 5.77
N HIS A 173 10.88 9.19 5.59
CA HIS A 173 9.66 9.91 5.22
C HIS A 173 8.60 9.76 6.31
N ALA A 174 8.07 10.89 6.77
CA ALA A 174 7.03 10.95 7.80
C ALA A 174 5.67 11.29 7.18
N LEU A 175 4.68 10.43 7.38
CA LEU A 175 3.30 10.61 6.93
C LEU A 175 2.38 10.74 8.16
N LEU A 176 2.17 11.97 8.61
CA LEU A 176 1.27 12.30 9.71
C LEU A 176 -0.18 12.34 9.20
N LEU A 177 -1.04 11.49 9.76
CA LEU A 177 -2.47 11.46 9.52
C LEU A 177 -3.21 11.91 10.79
N ASP A 178 -3.23 13.22 11.06
CA ASP A 178 -3.82 13.77 12.29
C ASP A 178 -5.36 13.65 12.29
N THR A 179 -5.85 12.49 12.71
CA THR A 179 -7.28 12.15 12.72
C THR A 179 -8.00 12.66 13.96
N GLY A 180 -7.28 13.18 14.95
CA GLY A 180 -7.83 13.56 16.25
C GLY A 180 -8.29 12.37 17.09
N ALA A 181 -9.19 12.65 18.03
CA ALA A 181 -9.74 11.65 18.95
C ALA A 181 -10.73 10.70 18.24
N GLU A 182 -10.72 9.46 18.69
CA GLU A 182 -11.64 8.43 18.21
C GLU A 182 -13.05 8.66 18.76
N VAL A 183 -14.09 8.18 18.05
CA VAL A 183 -15.47 8.28 18.56
C VAL A 183 -15.64 7.42 19.81
N VAL A 184 -15.02 6.24 19.80
CA VAL A 184 -14.80 5.42 20.99
C VAL A 184 -13.34 5.58 21.37
N ALA A 185 -13.06 6.22 22.50
CA ALA A 185 -11.71 6.56 22.94
C ALA A 185 -10.76 5.37 22.87
N GLY A 186 -9.59 5.56 22.23
CA GLY A 186 -8.59 4.51 22.05
C GLY A 186 -8.89 3.46 20.98
N SER A 187 -10.08 3.44 20.36
CA SER A 187 -10.43 2.46 19.32
C SER A 187 -9.84 2.83 17.95
N THR A 188 -8.51 2.86 17.84
CA THR A 188 -7.80 3.28 16.62
C THR A 188 -8.01 2.37 15.41
N ARG A 189 -8.72 1.26 15.56
CA ARG A 189 -9.24 0.48 14.42
C ARG A 189 -10.32 1.23 13.62
N MET A 190 -10.82 2.34 14.13
CA MET A 190 -11.86 3.17 13.52
C MET A 190 -11.25 4.28 12.65
N GLN A 191 -11.19 5.54 13.12
CA GLN A 191 -10.77 6.67 12.30
C GLN A 191 -9.31 6.52 11.86
N ALA A 192 -8.40 6.26 12.79
CA ALA A 192 -6.98 6.10 12.46
C ALA A 192 -6.76 4.98 11.44
N GLY A 193 -7.40 3.82 11.62
CA GLY A 193 -7.34 2.70 10.69
C GLY A 193 -7.86 3.04 9.28
N THR A 194 -8.97 3.78 9.18
CA THR A 194 -9.49 4.22 7.87
C THR A 194 -8.53 5.18 7.18
N ALA A 195 -7.95 6.14 7.91
CA ALA A 195 -6.95 7.02 7.34
C ALA A 195 -5.70 6.26 6.88
N GLN A 196 -5.23 5.29 7.67
CA GLN A 196 -4.10 4.42 7.30
C GLN A 196 -4.39 3.60 6.05
N LYS A 197 -5.57 2.98 5.94
CA LYS A 197 -5.98 2.24 4.74
C LYS A 197 -5.93 3.13 3.51
N ALA A 198 -6.54 4.32 3.59
CA ALA A 198 -6.56 5.26 2.48
C ALA A 198 -5.13 5.69 2.09
N ALA A 199 -4.27 5.99 3.07
CA ALA A 199 -2.91 6.42 2.83
C ALA A 199 -2.06 5.31 2.20
N LEU A 200 -2.20 4.07 2.67
CA LEU A 200 -1.54 2.89 2.10
C LEU A 200 -1.93 2.70 0.63
N ASN A 201 -3.23 2.70 0.33
CA ASN A 201 -3.70 2.54 -1.05
C ASN A 201 -3.23 3.67 -1.98
N ILE A 202 -3.20 4.92 -1.49
CA ILE A 202 -2.69 6.06 -2.27
C ILE A 202 -1.18 5.90 -2.50
N LEU A 203 -0.42 5.59 -1.45
CA LEU A 203 1.03 5.46 -1.50
C LEU A 203 1.47 4.35 -2.45
N SER A 204 0.92 3.13 -2.27
CA SER A 204 1.27 1.97 -3.08
C SER A 204 0.85 2.19 -4.54
N THR A 205 -0.37 2.69 -4.80
CA THR A 205 -0.82 3.01 -6.16
C THR A 205 0.03 4.10 -6.82
N ALA A 206 0.44 5.13 -6.06
CA ALA A 206 1.34 6.17 -6.57
C ALA A 206 2.71 5.61 -6.95
N MET A 207 3.27 4.68 -6.17
CA MET A 207 4.49 3.97 -6.56
C MET A 207 4.28 3.17 -7.85
N MET A 208 3.17 2.45 -7.98
CA MET A 208 2.87 1.64 -9.17
C MET A 208 2.61 2.49 -10.43
N LEU A 209 2.02 3.67 -10.28
CA LEU A 209 1.94 4.70 -11.33
C LEU A 209 3.34 5.10 -11.82
N ARG A 210 4.25 5.39 -10.89
CA ARG A 210 5.64 5.76 -11.19
C ARG A 210 6.45 4.62 -11.81
N LEU A 211 6.04 3.38 -11.61
CA LEU A 211 6.64 2.19 -12.23
C LEU A 211 6.01 1.82 -13.58
N GLY A 212 5.08 2.63 -14.10
CA GLY A 212 4.48 2.40 -15.42
C GLY A 212 3.48 1.24 -15.47
N LEU A 213 2.99 0.78 -14.31
CA LEU A 213 2.03 -0.34 -14.21
C LEU A 213 0.58 0.08 -14.47
N VAL A 214 0.36 1.39 -14.60
CA VAL A 214 -0.92 2.01 -14.96
C VAL A 214 -0.72 2.89 -16.20
N HIS A 215 -1.63 2.78 -17.16
CA HIS A 215 -1.60 3.59 -18.38
C HIS A 215 -3.00 4.10 -18.71
N ARG A 216 -3.15 5.42 -18.92
CA ARG A 216 -4.43 6.09 -19.23
C ARG A 216 -5.58 5.69 -18.28
N GLY A 217 -5.28 5.59 -16.98
CA GLY A 217 -6.26 5.21 -15.96
C GLY A 217 -6.69 3.73 -16.01
N ARG A 218 -5.85 2.85 -16.57
CA ARG A 218 -6.08 1.40 -16.65
C ARG A 218 -4.91 0.62 -16.06
N MET A 219 -5.23 -0.45 -15.34
CA MET A 219 -4.26 -1.39 -14.76
C MET A 219 -3.69 -2.30 -15.86
N VAL A 220 -2.77 -1.77 -16.66
CA VAL A 220 -2.19 -2.51 -17.80
C VAL A 220 -1.21 -3.61 -17.39
N ALA A 221 -0.89 -3.71 -16.10
CA ALA A 221 -0.14 -4.83 -15.53
C ALA A 221 -1.05 -5.90 -14.88
N MET A 222 -2.38 -5.78 -14.94
CA MET A 222 -3.29 -6.74 -14.31
C MET A 222 -3.15 -8.17 -14.87
N ARG A 223 -3.16 -9.19 -14.00
CA ARG A 223 -3.19 -10.61 -14.40
C ARG A 223 -4.59 -11.05 -14.80
N ALA A 224 -4.76 -11.57 -16.01
CA ALA A 224 -6.05 -12.09 -16.50
C ALA A 224 -6.31 -13.57 -16.10
N THR A 225 -6.43 -13.86 -14.81
CA THR A 225 -6.49 -15.24 -14.28
C THR A 225 -7.86 -15.92 -14.37
N ASN A 226 -8.94 -15.18 -14.60
CA ASN A 226 -10.31 -15.72 -14.71
C ASN A 226 -11.06 -15.08 -15.89
N ALA A 227 -12.22 -15.66 -16.25
CA ALA A 227 -13.01 -15.21 -17.39
C ALA A 227 -13.39 -13.70 -17.35
N LYS A 228 -13.74 -13.19 -16.16
CA LYS A 228 -14.03 -11.76 -15.95
C LYS A 228 -12.81 -10.89 -16.27
N LEU A 229 -11.63 -11.28 -15.79
CA LEU A 229 -10.39 -10.52 -16.01
C LEU A 229 -9.89 -10.65 -17.45
N ARG A 230 -10.12 -11.78 -18.13
CA ARG A 230 -9.83 -11.95 -19.57
C ARG A 230 -10.70 -11.03 -20.43
N SER A 231 -12.01 -11.01 -20.20
CA SER A 231 -12.93 -10.08 -20.90
C SER A 231 -12.56 -8.61 -20.66
N ARG A 232 -12.14 -8.27 -19.43
CA ARG A 232 -11.62 -6.93 -19.10
C ARG A 232 -10.31 -6.62 -19.85
N ALA A 233 -9.38 -7.57 -19.92
CA ALA A 233 -8.13 -7.40 -20.67
C ALA A 233 -8.40 -7.16 -22.16
N GLU A 234 -9.29 -7.95 -22.78
CA GLU A 234 -9.67 -7.78 -24.19
C GLU A 234 -10.29 -6.40 -24.46
N ALA A 235 -11.22 -5.95 -23.60
CA ALA A 235 -11.80 -4.62 -23.71
C ALA A 235 -10.75 -3.52 -23.58
N MET A 236 -9.80 -3.68 -22.66
CA MET A 236 -8.71 -2.73 -22.42
C MET A 236 -7.74 -2.65 -23.61
N VAL A 237 -7.34 -3.80 -24.16
CA VAL A 237 -6.44 -3.85 -25.33
C VAL A 237 -7.13 -3.26 -26.56
N ALA A 238 -8.40 -3.60 -26.80
CA ALA A 238 -9.19 -3.04 -27.90
C ALA A 238 -9.27 -1.52 -27.84
N ASP A 239 -9.62 -0.96 -26.67
CA ASP A 239 -9.70 0.49 -26.42
C ASP A 239 -8.34 1.19 -26.59
N LEU A 240 -7.30 0.67 -25.94
CA LEU A 240 -5.98 1.31 -25.95
C LEU A 240 -5.26 1.19 -27.29
N ALA A 241 -5.47 0.11 -28.05
CA ALA A 241 -4.87 -0.08 -29.36
C ALA A 241 -5.72 0.48 -30.52
N GLY A 242 -7.01 0.80 -30.28
CA GLY A 242 -7.92 1.26 -31.33
C GLY A 242 -8.32 0.16 -32.30
N VAL A 243 -8.47 -1.08 -31.81
CA VAL A 243 -8.77 -2.27 -32.63
C VAL A 243 -10.04 -2.98 -32.18
N GLY A 244 -10.58 -3.87 -33.01
CA GLY A 244 -11.71 -4.74 -32.64
C GLY A 244 -11.33 -5.81 -31.61
N ARG A 245 -12.33 -6.33 -30.87
CA ARG A 245 -12.11 -7.35 -29.81
C ARG A 245 -11.43 -8.62 -30.31
N ALA A 246 -11.68 -9.05 -31.55
CA ALA A 246 -11.03 -10.23 -32.13
C ALA A 246 -9.51 -10.04 -32.27
N ALA A 247 -9.06 -8.87 -32.76
CA ALA A 247 -7.64 -8.54 -32.86
C ALA A 247 -7.00 -8.40 -31.46
N ALA A 248 -7.71 -7.80 -30.51
CA ALA A 248 -7.26 -7.70 -29.12
C ALA A 248 -7.09 -9.09 -28.46
N ALA A 249 -8.03 -10.01 -28.68
CA ALA A 249 -7.95 -11.38 -28.17
C ALA A 249 -6.80 -12.17 -28.79
N ALA A 250 -6.58 -12.02 -30.11
CA ALA A 250 -5.44 -12.62 -30.79
C ALA A 250 -4.10 -12.10 -30.24
N ALA A 251 -3.98 -10.79 -30.05
CA ALA A 251 -2.80 -10.16 -29.46
C ALA A 251 -2.54 -10.63 -28.02
N LEU A 252 -3.59 -10.72 -27.18
CA LEU A 252 -3.47 -11.26 -25.83
C LEU A 252 -3.02 -12.73 -25.82
N SER A 253 -3.56 -13.56 -26.72
CA SER A 253 -3.15 -14.96 -26.84
C SER A 253 -1.67 -15.06 -27.22
N ALA A 254 -1.22 -14.25 -28.18
CA ALA A 254 0.18 -14.21 -28.64
C ALA A 254 1.17 -13.75 -27.56
N THR A 255 0.72 -13.04 -26.52
CA THR A 255 1.57 -12.53 -25.45
C THR A 255 1.35 -13.22 -24.10
N GLY A 256 0.71 -14.40 -24.09
CA GLY A 256 0.43 -15.12 -22.84
C GLY A 256 -0.47 -14.33 -21.88
N TYR A 257 -1.37 -13.52 -22.42
CA TYR A 257 -2.28 -12.61 -21.70
C TYR A 257 -1.60 -11.46 -20.95
N ALA A 258 -0.36 -11.13 -21.27
CA ALA A 258 0.27 -9.91 -20.81
C ALA A 258 -0.30 -8.70 -21.58
N ILE A 259 -1.02 -7.82 -20.87
CA ILE A 259 -1.78 -6.71 -21.49
C ILE A 259 -0.87 -5.67 -22.15
N ARG A 260 0.21 -5.23 -21.47
CA ARG A 260 1.17 -4.25 -22.04
C ARG A 260 1.72 -4.68 -23.40
N PRO A 261 2.34 -5.86 -23.57
CA PRO A 261 2.83 -6.29 -24.88
C PRO A 261 1.67 -6.54 -25.85
N ALA A 262 0.51 -7.03 -25.39
CA ALA A 262 -0.66 -7.22 -26.28
C ALA A 262 -1.12 -5.91 -26.93
N ILE A 263 -1.02 -4.77 -26.23
CA ILE A 263 -1.36 -3.45 -26.80
C ILE A 263 -0.40 -3.10 -27.96
N LEU A 264 0.89 -3.40 -27.82
CA LEU A 264 1.87 -3.15 -28.88
C LEU A 264 1.68 -4.11 -30.06
N VAL A 265 1.41 -5.39 -29.79
CA VAL A 265 1.11 -6.40 -30.82
C VAL A 265 -0.15 -6.04 -31.58
N ALA A 266 -1.20 -5.61 -30.89
CA ALA A 266 -2.43 -5.13 -31.51
C ALA A 266 -2.22 -3.89 -32.41
N ARG A 267 -1.15 -3.12 -32.19
CA ARG A 267 -0.73 -1.99 -33.04
C ARG A 267 0.24 -2.38 -34.17
N GLY A 268 0.50 -3.68 -34.36
CA GLY A 268 1.28 -4.22 -35.47
C GLY A 268 2.72 -4.62 -35.13
N ALA A 269 3.14 -4.60 -33.86
CA ALA A 269 4.43 -5.16 -33.46
C ALA A 269 4.38 -6.70 -33.42
N THR A 270 5.52 -7.35 -33.62
CA THR A 270 5.65 -8.77 -33.24
C THR A 270 5.73 -8.93 -31.71
N PRO A 271 5.45 -10.11 -31.13
CA PRO A 271 5.62 -10.34 -29.69
C PRO A 271 7.03 -10.01 -29.19
N ASP A 272 8.06 -10.37 -29.97
CA ASP A 272 9.46 -10.10 -29.62
C ASP A 272 9.79 -8.61 -29.67
N GLU A 273 9.31 -7.88 -30.68
CA GLU A 273 9.44 -6.43 -30.76
C GLU A 273 8.73 -5.73 -29.60
N ALA A 274 7.52 -6.17 -29.25
CA ALA A 274 6.76 -5.63 -28.13
C ALA A 274 7.51 -5.83 -26.81
N ALA A 275 8.06 -7.02 -26.58
CA ALA A 275 8.87 -7.32 -25.41
C ALA A 275 10.15 -6.45 -25.36
N ALA A 276 10.86 -6.33 -26.48
CA ALA A 276 12.08 -5.52 -26.57
C ALA A 276 11.82 -4.02 -26.31
N ARG A 277 10.75 -3.46 -26.89
CA ARG A 277 10.36 -2.05 -26.68
C ARG A 277 10.00 -1.79 -25.22
N LEU A 278 9.23 -2.68 -24.59
CA LEU A 278 8.90 -2.55 -23.17
C LEU A 278 10.14 -2.66 -22.28
N ALA A 279 11.06 -3.59 -22.56
CA ALA A 279 12.30 -3.71 -21.80
C ALA A 279 13.15 -2.42 -21.89
N ALA A 280 13.33 -1.89 -23.12
CA ALA A 280 14.05 -0.63 -23.34
C ALA A 280 13.38 0.58 -22.65
N ALA A 281 12.06 0.56 -22.51
CA ALA A 281 11.28 1.58 -21.82
C ALA A 281 11.19 1.39 -20.29
N GLY A 282 11.78 0.32 -19.73
CA GLY A 282 11.64 -0.01 -18.31
C GLY A 282 10.22 -0.42 -17.91
N GLY A 283 9.47 -1.01 -18.84
CA GLY A 283 8.08 -1.46 -18.66
C GLY A 283 7.02 -0.38 -18.83
N ASP A 284 7.39 0.86 -19.16
CA ASP A 284 6.47 1.98 -19.37
C ASP A 284 5.90 1.97 -20.80
N LEU A 285 4.60 1.62 -20.89
CA LEU A 285 3.87 1.57 -22.16
C LEU A 285 3.75 2.92 -22.87
N ARG A 286 3.86 4.05 -22.16
CA ARG A 286 3.81 5.38 -22.81
C ARG A 286 5.10 5.67 -23.56
N ARG A 287 6.23 5.10 -23.11
CA ARG A 287 7.55 5.33 -23.69
C ARG A 287 7.92 4.28 -24.76
N ALA A 288 7.36 3.08 -24.66
CA ALA A 288 7.51 1.97 -25.61
C ALA A 288 6.69 2.16 -26.89
#